data_AF-A0A4Y5SDW4-F1
#
_entry.id   AF-A0A4Y5SDW4-F1
#
_cell.length_a   1.000
_cell.length_b   1.000
_cell.length_c   1.000
_cell.angle_alpha   90.00
_cell.angle_beta   90.00
_cell.angle_gamma   90.00
#
_symmetry.space_group_name_H-M   'P 1'
#
loop_
_entity.id
_entity.type
_entity.pdbx_description
1 polymer ?
#
loop_
_entity_poly.entity_id
_entity_poly.type
_entity_poly.pdbx_seq_one_letter_code
_entity_poly.pdbx_strand_id
1 'polypeptide(L)'
;MLIFYKLSFFLFAFGGIWSFVSKRKHLLSTLISLEFIVLSLFFYMFFVLMMEYHDLCFLMYFLTFGVCEGALGLSILVSMIRTHGNDYFNMFNMLQC
;
A
#
# COMPACT_ATOMS: atom_id res chain seq x y z
N MET A 1 -9.72 -0.77 25.33
CA MET A 1 -8.55 -0.30 24.55
C MET A 1 -8.36 -1.11 23.27
N LEU A 2 -8.20 -2.44 23.35
CA LEU A 2 -8.07 -3.33 22.17
C LEU A 2 -9.21 -3.21 21.14
N ILE A 3 -10.46 -3.09 21.60
CA ILE A 3 -11.62 -2.94 20.70
C ILE A 3 -11.51 -1.66 19.87
N PHE A 4 -11.06 -0.54 20.48
CA PHE A 4 -10.88 0.73 19.76
C PHE A 4 -9.79 0.63 18.68
N TYR A 5 -8.67 -0.05 18.98
CA TYR A 5 -7.61 -0.28 18.01
C TYR A 5 -8.00 -1.24 16.87
N LYS A 6 -8.78 -2.29 17.17
CA LYS A 6 -9.34 -3.15 16.11
C LYS A 6 -10.28 -2.37 15.20
N LEU A 7 -11.08 -1.47 15.76
CA LEU A 7 -12.04 -0.66 15.02
C LEU A 7 -11.34 0.41 14.17
N SER A 8 -10.29 1.05 14.69
CA SER A 8 -9.48 2.00 13.92
C SER A 8 -8.72 1.32 12.77
N PHE A 9 -8.14 0.14 13.01
CA PHE A 9 -7.52 -0.65 11.94
C PHE A 9 -8.51 -0.97 10.83
N PHE A 10 -9.71 -1.45 11.19
CA PHE A 10 -10.74 -1.78 10.21
C PHE A 10 -11.12 -0.56 9.37
N LEU A 11 -11.35 0.60 10.00
CA LEU A 11 -11.67 1.83 9.26
C LEU A 11 -10.55 2.26 8.30
N PHE A 12 -9.30 2.22 8.75
CA PHE A 12 -8.17 2.62 7.91
C PHE A 12 -7.91 1.64 6.76
N ALA A 13 -7.94 0.34 7.04
CA ALA A 13 -7.75 -0.69 6.01
C ALA A 13 -8.86 -0.63 4.96
N PHE A 14 -10.13 -0.53 5.38
CA PHE A 14 -11.26 -0.41 4.45
C PHE A 14 -11.20 0.89 3.63
N GLY A 15 -10.82 2.02 4.24
CA GLY A 15 -10.61 3.27 3.51
C GLY A 15 -9.50 3.19 2.47
N GLY A 16 -8.38 2.56 2.82
CA GLY A 16 -7.26 2.32 1.91
C GLY A 16 -7.65 1.41 0.73
N ILE A 17 -8.29 0.28 1.02
CA ILE A 17 -8.76 -0.67 0.01
C ILE A 17 -9.80 -0.01 -0.91
N TRP A 18 -10.74 0.74 -0.35
CA TRP A 18 -11.73 1.47 -1.16
C TRP A 18 -11.07 2.48 -2.09
N SER A 19 -10.07 3.22 -1.59
CA SER A 19 -9.27 4.14 -2.41
C SER A 19 -8.53 3.42 -3.53
N PHE A 20 -7.97 2.25 -3.26
CA PHE A 20 -7.26 1.43 -4.24
C PHE A 20 -8.18 0.87 -5.34
N VAL A 21 -9.36 0.37 -4.96
CA VAL A 21 -10.35 -0.18 -5.91
C VAL A 21 -11.00 0.93 -6.73
N SER A 22 -11.12 2.15 -6.19
CA SER A 22 -11.62 3.28 -6.95
C SER A 22 -10.71 3.53 -8.15
N LYS A 23 -11.26 3.44 -9.38
CA LYS A 23 -10.50 3.69 -10.62
C LYS A 23 -10.03 5.14 -10.66
N ARG A 24 -8.84 5.41 -10.13
CA ARG A 24 -8.16 6.71 -10.26
C ARG A 24 -7.41 6.73 -11.57
N LYS A 25 -7.42 7.89 -12.24
CA LYS A 25 -6.79 8.04 -13.55
C LYS A 25 -5.27 7.86 -13.49
N HIS A 26 -4.63 8.29 -12.40
CA HIS A 26 -3.17 8.31 -12.24
C HIS A 26 -2.66 7.13 -11.42
N LEU A 27 -1.62 6.47 -11.92
CA LEU A 27 -0.96 5.35 -11.24
C LEU A 27 -0.30 5.75 -9.92
N LEU A 28 0.24 6.98 -9.83
CA LEU A 28 0.80 7.51 -8.58
C LEU A 28 -0.22 7.50 -7.43
N SER A 29 -1.49 7.84 -7.71
CA SER A 29 -2.55 7.82 -6.69
C SER A 29 -2.84 6.40 -6.17
N THR A 30 -2.55 5.37 -6.97
CA THR A 30 -2.72 3.97 -6.56
C THR A 30 -1.53 3.44 -5.76
N LEU A 31 -0.32 3.94 -6.00
CA LEU A 31 0.83 3.60 -5.14
C LEU A 31 0.68 4.20 -3.75
N ILE A 32 0.22 5.46 -3.65
CA ILE A 32 0.02 6.12 -2.36
C ILE A 32 -1.06 5.40 -1.53
N SER A 33 -2.13 4.91 -2.16
CA SER A 33 -3.13 4.13 -1.44
C SER A 33 -2.59 2.76 -0.99
N LEU A 34 -1.65 2.17 -1.73
CA LEU A 34 -0.98 0.93 -1.36
C LEU A 34 -0.05 1.14 -0.15
N GLU A 35 0.77 2.18 -0.14
CA GLU A 35 1.60 2.54 1.03
C GLU A 35 0.75 2.81 2.28
N PHE A 36 -0.42 3.43 2.12
CA PHE A 36 -1.36 3.66 3.21
C PHE A 36 -1.90 2.34 3.81
N ILE A 37 -2.20 1.35 2.97
CA ILE A 37 -2.61 0.01 3.43
C ILE A 37 -1.46 -0.66 4.21
N VAL A 38 -0.22 -0.62 3.70
CA VAL A 38 0.96 -1.18 4.38
C VAL A 38 1.17 -0.54 5.75
N LEU A 39 1.04 0.78 5.86
CA LEU A 39 1.14 1.49 7.15
C LEU A 39 0.02 1.09 8.13
N SER A 40 -1.22 0.95 7.66
CA SER A 40 -2.32 0.50 8.52
C SER A 40 -2.08 -0.91 9.08
N LEU A 41 -1.51 -1.81 8.26
CA LEU A 41 -1.13 -3.16 8.66
C LEU A 41 0.04 -3.14 9.65
N PHE A 42 1.03 -2.29 9.43
CA PHE A 42 2.15 -2.12 10.36
C PHE A 42 1.66 -1.71 11.76
N PHE A 43 0.79 -0.71 11.85
CA PHE A 43 0.22 -0.29 13.13
C PHE A 43 -0.52 -1.43 13.83
N TYR A 44 -1.32 -2.20 13.10
CA TYR A 44 -2.03 -3.34 13.68
C TYR A 44 -1.08 -4.41 14.22
N MET A 45 -0.08 -4.81 13.42
CA MET A 45 0.91 -5.81 13.81
C MET A 45 1.72 -5.35 15.03
N PHE A 46 2.06 -4.06 15.11
CA PHE A 46 2.78 -3.49 16.24
C PHE A 46 1.99 -3.66 17.54
N PHE A 47 0.70 -3.32 17.53
CA PHE A 47 -0.15 -3.48 18.71
C PHE A 47 -0.32 -4.95 19.10
N VAL A 48 -0.46 -5.87 18.16
CA VAL A 48 -0.60 -7.30 18.46
C VAL A 48 0.68 -7.86 19.10
N LEU A 49 1.85 -7.58 18.51
CA LEU A 49 3.15 -8.06 19.01
C LEU A 49 3.47 -7.51 20.40
N MET A 50 3.10 -6.25 20.67
CA MET A 50 3.28 -5.63 21.99
C MET A 50 2.41 -6.28 23.07
N MET A 51 1.21 -6.77 22.74
CA MET A 51 0.31 -7.38 23.71
C MET A 51 0.70 -8.81 24.08
N GLU A 52 1.28 -9.54 23.13
CA GLU A 52 1.76 -10.92 23.32
C GLU A 52 3.23 -10.98 23.79
N TYR A 53 3.88 -9.83 24.05
CA TYR A 53 5.30 -9.71 24.43
C TYR A 53 6.25 -10.48 23.50
N HIS A 54 6.00 -10.43 22.19
CA HIS A 54 6.82 -11.08 21.18
C HIS A 54 7.93 -10.16 20.64
N ASP A 55 8.93 -10.76 19.97
CA ASP A 55 10.05 -10.02 19.39
C ASP A 55 9.59 -9.03 18.30
N LEU A 56 9.88 -7.75 18.54
CA LEU A 56 9.58 -6.66 17.61
C LEU A 56 10.44 -6.71 16.33
N CYS A 57 11.43 -7.60 16.25
CA CYS A 57 12.26 -7.76 15.05
C CYS A 57 11.43 -8.09 13.80
N PHE A 58 10.30 -8.78 13.95
CA PHE A 58 9.40 -9.09 12.83
C PHE A 58 8.86 -7.84 12.13
N LEU A 59 8.62 -6.75 12.87
CA LEU A 59 8.15 -5.48 12.32
C LEU A 59 9.18 -4.81 11.41
N MET A 60 10.47 -4.94 11.73
CA MET A 60 11.55 -4.43 10.87
C MET A 60 11.58 -5.16 9.54
N TYR A 61 11.47 -6.49 9.55
CA TYR A 61 11.38 -7.26 8.30
C TYR A 61 10.16 -6.85 7.48
N PHE A 62 8.98 -6.72 8.11
CA PHE A 62 7.78 -6.28 7.42
C PHE A 62 7.94 -4.91 6.74
N LEU A 63 8.54 -3.93 7.42
CA LEU A 63 8.81 -2.61 6.83
C LEU A 63 9.78 -2.69 5.64
N THR A 64 10.83 -3.51 5.74
CA THR A 64 11.80 -3.64 4.63
C THR A 64 11.12 -4.16 3.36
N PHE A 65 10.27 -5.19 3.47
CA PHE A 65 9.50 -5.68 2.33
C PHE A 65 8.51 -4.63 1.80
N GLY A 66 7.84 -3.89 2.68
CA GLY A 66 6.94 -2.81 2.27
C GLY A 66 7.62 -1.70 1.46
N VAL A 67 8.82 -1.27 1.87
CA VAL A 67 9.60 -0.27 1.11
C VAL A 67 10.11 -0.84 -0.21
N CYS A 68 10.50 -2.12 -0.25
CA CYS A 68 10.92 -2.78 -1.49
C CYS A 68 9.80 -2.83 -2.53
N GLU A 69 8.56 -3.15 -2.14
CA GLU A 69 7.41 -3.11 -3.05
C GLU A 69 7.13 -1.69 -3.55
N GLY A 70 7.24 -0.68 -2.68
CA GLY A 70 7.13 0.73 -3.06
C GLY A 70 8.17 1.13 -4.11
N ALA A 71 9.44 0.78 -3.88
CA ALA A 71 10.54 1.06 -4.81
C ALA A 71 10.34 0.38 -6.17
N LEU A 72 9.89 -0.88 -6.17
CA LEU A 72 9.54 -1.59 -7.41
C LEU A 72 8.38 -0.90 -8.14
N GLY A 73 7.32 -0.50 -7.43
CA GLY A 73 6.20 0.23 -8.01
C GLY A 73 6.62 1.55 -8.66
N LEU A 74 7.47 2.33 -7.99
CA LEU A 74 8.02 3.59 -8.51
C LEU A 74 8.90 3.35 -9.74
N SER A 75 9.70 2.28 -9.76
CA SER A 75 10.51 1.94 -10.94
C SER A 75 9.65 1.67 -12.19
N ILE A 76 8.50 1.01 -12.01
CA ILE A 76 7.52 0.75 -13.08
C ILE A 76 6.89 2.06 -13.54
N LEU A 77 6.51 2.95 -12.61
CA LEU A 77 6.00 4.29 -12.95
C LEU A 77 6.98 5.06 -13.84
N VAL A 78 8.26 5.11 -13.44
CA VAL A 78 9.31 5.79 -14.23
C VAL A 78 9.44 5.17 -15.63
N SER A 79 9.33 3.84 -15.75
CA SER A 79 9.39 3.17 -17.06
C SER A 79 8.22 3.57 -17.97
N MET A 80 7.01 3.70 -17.42
CA MET A 80 5.82 4.14 -18.17
C MET A 80 5.90 5.59 -18.61
N ILE A 81 6.43 6.48 -17.76
CA ILE A 81 6.64 7.88 -18.13
C ILE A 81 7.60 7.97 -19.32
N ARG A 82 8.65 7.15 -19.36
CA ARG A 82 9.61 7.14 -20.47
C ARG A 82 9.03 6.58 -21.77
N THR A 83 8.16 5.58 -21.71
CA THR A 83 7.62 4.92 -22.92
C THR A 83 6.36 5.58 -23.47
N HIS A 84 5.47 6.03 -22.58
CA HIS A 84 4.15 6.55 -22.97
C HIS A 84 3.93 8.03 -22.61
N GLY A 85 4.88 8.66 -21.91
CA GLY A 85 4.85 10.10 -21.61
C GLY A 85 3.81 10.53 -20.58
N ASN A 86 3.00 9.61 -20.02
CA ASN A 86 1.93 9.95 -19.11
C ASN A 86 1.60 8.82 -18.11
N ASP A 87 1.12 9.19 -16.92
CA ASP A 87 0.83 8.28 -15.80
C ASP A 87 -0.59 7.69 -15.83
N TYR A 88 -1.28 7.79 -16.97
CA TYR A 88 -2.68 7.39 -17.09
C TYR A 88 -2.84 5.89 -17.35
N PHE A 89 -3.69 5.24 -16.53
CA PHE A 89 -4.09 3.83 -16.71
C PHE A 89 -4.70 3.53 -18.09
N ASN A 90 -5.27 4.52 -18.76
CA ASN A 90 -6.03 4.34 -19.99
C ASN A 90 -5.17 3.94 -21.21
N MET A 91 -3.84 4.07 -21.13
CA MET A 91 -2.94 3.70 -22.24
C MET A 91 -2.64 2.20 -22.32
N PHE A 92 -3.00 1.42 -21.29
CA PHE A 92 -2.86 -0.04 -21.31
C PHE A 92 -3.85 -0.76 -22.23
N ASN A 93 -4.80 -0.05 -22.85
CA ASN A 93 -5.72 -0.64 -23.83
C ASN A 93 -5.01 -1.24 -25.07
N MET A 94 -3.73 -0.95 -25.28
CA MET A 94 -2.89 -1.58 -26.32
C MET A 94 -2.70 -3.09 -26.10
N LEU A 95 -2.86 -3.59 -24.87
CA LEU A 95 -2.77 -5.04 -24.54
C LEU A 95 -4.09 -5.80 -24.78
N GLN A 96 -5.17 -5.10 -25.13
CA GLN A 96 -6.49 -5.71 -25.37
C GLN A 96 -6.66 -6.20 -26.83
N CYS A 97 -5.60 -6.17 -27.63
CA CYS A 97 -5.55 -6.78 -28.97
C CYS A 97 -5.16 -8.26 -28.91
#